data_AF-A9WQN5-F1
#
_entry.id   AF-A9WQN5-F1
#
_cell.length_a   1.000
_cell.length_b   1.000
_cell.length_c   1.000
_cell.angle_alpha   90.00
_cell.angle_beta   90.00
_cell.angle_gamma   90.00
#
_symmetry.space_group_name_H-M   'P 1'
#
loop_
_entity.id
_entity.type
_entity.pdbx_description
1 polymer ?
#
loop_
_entity_poly.entity_id
_entity_poly.type
_entity_poly.pdbx_seq_one_letter_code
_entity_poly.pdbx_strand_id
1 'polypeptide(L)' 'MVRQGIGVGVMPSLGQGMLSADLTLVPLLPRLTRDLVLTRPVNRPWHPLTEALINATNGLDVPALASAELVPA' A
#
# COMPACT_ATOMS: atom_id res chain seq x y z
N MET A 1 -10.55 -15.89 -1.65
CA MET A 1 -10.81 -16.25 -3.06
C MET A 1 -9.51 -16.63 -3.74
N VAL A 2 -8.57 -15.71 -3.94
CA VAL A 2 -7.27 -16.00 -4.58
C VAL A 2 -6.52 -17.16 -3.90
N ARG A 3 -6.35 -17.13 -2.56
CA ARG A 3 -5.76 -18.24 -1.78
C ARG A 3 -6.47 -19.60 -1.93
N GLN A 4 -7.76 -19.57 -2.26
CA GLN A 4 -8.58 -20.78 -2.47
C GLN A 4 -8.60 -21.19 -3.96
N GLY A 5 -7.70 -20.64 -4.79
CA GLY A 5 -7.63 -20.92 -6.22
C GLY A 5 -8.68 -20.22 -7.07
N ILE A 6 -9.40 -19.23 -6.53
CA ILE A 6 -10.47 -18.53 -7.24
C ILE A 6 -10.00 -17.13 -7.66
N GLY A 7 -9.66 -17.02 -8.95
CA GLY A 7 -9.40 -15.75 -9.64
C GLY A 7 -8.09 -15.05 -9.24
N VAL A 8 -7.93 -13.83 -9.74
CA VAL A 8 -6.82 -12.91 -9.41
C VAL A 8 -7.37 -11.57 -8.90
N GLY A 9 -6.56 -10.82 -8.18
CA GLY A 9 -6.92 -9.50 -7.64
C GLY A 9 -5.89 -8.44 -8.00
N VAL A 10 -6.36 -7.20 -8.20
CA VAL A 10 -5.50 -6.03 -8.32
C VAL A 10 -5.52 -5.29 -6.99
N MET A 11 -4.35 -5.13 -6.37
CA MET A 11 -4.22 -4.49 -5.06
C MET A 11 -2.93 -3.65 -5.00
N PRO A 12 -2.89 -2.62 -4.12
CA PRO A 12 -1.68 -1.83 -3.92
C PRO A 12 -0.57 -2.67 -3.25
N SER A 13 0.68 -2.32 -3.53
CA SER A 13 1.86 -2.96 -2.93
C SER A 13 1.89 -2.88 -1.40
N LEU A 14 1.19 -1.90 -0.81
CA LEU A 14 1.03 -1.76 0.64
C LEU A 14 0.53 -3.05 1.32
N GLY A 15 -0.30 -3.85 0.65
CA GLY A 15 -0.84 -5.10 1.21
C GLY A 15 0.12 -6.29 1.14
N GLN A 16 1.31 -6.15 0.57
CA GLN A 16 2.24 -7.27 0.33
C GLN A 16 2.62 -8.02 1.62
N GLY A 17 2.88 -7.29 2.70
CA GLY A 17 3.21 -7.88 4.00
C GLY A 17 2.07 -8.68 4.65
N MET A 18 0.86 -8.58 4.10
CA MET A 18 -0.33 -9.31 4.58
C MET A 18 -0.63 -10.56 3.75
N LEU A 19 0.16 -10.83 2.70
CA LEU A 19 -0.06 -11.99 1.84
C LEU A 19 0.37 -13.27 2.55
N SER A 20 -0.42 -14.32 2.30
CA SER A 20 0.00 -15.68 2.63
C SER A 20 1.18 -16.07 1.74
N ALA A 21 2.07 -16.96 2.23
CA ALA A 21 3.30 -17.33 1.53
C ALA A 21 3.08 -18.01 0.17
N ASP A 22 1.87 -18.52 -0.08
CA ASP A 22 1.41 -19.12 -1.33
C ASP A 22 0.89 -18.10 -2.36
N LEU A 23 0.91 -16.81 -2.02
CA LEU A 23 0.48 -15.72 -2.89
C LEU A 23 1.62 -14.76 -3.20
N THR A 24 1.63 -14.22 -4.41
CA THR A 24 2.60 -13.22 -4.86
C THR A 24 1.92 -12.05 -5.55
N LEU A 25 2.57 -10.89 -5.53
CA LEU A 25 2.20 -9.73 -6.35
C LEU A 25 3.09 -9.68 -7.58
N VAL A 26 2.46 -9.42 -8.72
CA VAL A 26 3.14 -9.20 -10.00
C VAL A 26 2.98 -7.74 -10.38
N PRO A 27 4.05 -7.06 -10.85
CA PRO A 27 3.98 -5.66 -11.24
C PRO A 27 3.05 -5.48 -12.44
N LEU A 28 2.17 -4.48 -12.35
CA LEU A 28 1.32 -4.06 -13.46
C LEU A 28 1.98 -2.93 -14.24
N LEU A 29 1.87 -3.00 -15.57
CA LEU A 29 2.31 -1.97 -16.51
C LEU A 29 1.10 -1.46 -17.32
N PRO A 30 0.88 -0.13 -17.40
CA PRO A 30 1.65 0.93 -16.76
C PRO A 30 1.45 0.96 -15.23
N ARG A 31 2.46 1.45 -14.50
CA ARG A 31 2.38 1.60 -13.04
C ARG A 31 1.46 2.75 -12.67
N LEU A 32 0.48 2.48 -11.81
CA LEU A 32 -0.42 3.48 -11.25
C LEU A 32 -0.15 3.65 -9.75
N THR A 33 0.01 4.89 -9.30
CA THR A 33 0.21 5.25 -7.90
C THR A 33 -1.04 5.86 -7.29
N ARG A 34 -1.12 5.88 -5.97
CA ARG A 34 -2.20 6.49 -5.20
C ARG A 34 -1.62 7.14 -3.96
N ASP A 35 -2.16 8.31 -3.60
CA ASP A 35 -1.80 9.01 -2.39
C ASP A 35 -2.68 8.52 -1.24
N LEU A 36 -2.04 8.05 -0.17
CA LEU A 36 -2.72 7.77 1.09
C LEU A 36 -2.69 9.04 1.94
N VAL A 37 -3.86 9.64 2.18
CA VAL A 37 -3.96 10.94 2.85
C VAL A 37 -4.75 10.79 4.15
N LEU A 38 -4.20 11.31 5.24
CA LEU A 38 -4.94 11.53 6.47
C LEU A 38 -5.83 12.76 6.32
N THR A 39 -7.13 12.59 6.51
CA THR A 39 -8.12 13.67 6.35
C THR A 39 -8.53 14.26 7.69
N ARG A 40 -8.93 15.54 7.65
CA ARG A 40 -9.31 16.30 8.84
C ARG A 40 -10.77 16.72 8.84
N PRO A 41 -11.39 16.89 10.01
CA PRO A 41 -12.63 17.64 10.11
C PRO A 41 -12.48 19.06 9.55
N VAL A 42 -13.47 19.53 8.78
CA VAL A 42 -13.41 20.85 8.14
C VAL A 42 -13.56 21.99 9.17
N ASN A 43 -14.37 21.77 10.21
CA ASN A 43 -14.84 22.84 11.11
C ASN A 43 -14.23 22.80 12.52
N ARG A 44 -13.17 22.00 12.73
CA ARG A 44 -12.45 21.99 14.01
C ARG A 44 -10.95 21.78 13.80
N PRO A 45 -10.11 22.31 14.70
CA PRO A 45 -8.68 22.03 14.66
C PRO A 45 -8.40 20.53 14.83
N TRP A 46 -7.24 20.09 14.36
CA TRP A 46 -6.73 18.76 14.67
C TRP A 46 -6.57 18.62 16.18
N HIS A 47 -6.74 17.38 16.65
CA HIS A 47 -6.32 17.07 18.01
C HIS A 47 -4.78 17.03 18.04
N PRO A 48 -4.11 17.54 19.09
CA PRO A 48 -2.64 17.54 19.16
C PRO A 48 -1.99 16.16 18.95
N LEU A 49 -2.65 15.09 19.44
CA LEU A 49 -2.17 13.72 19.21
C LEU A 49 -2.19 13.31 17.73
N THR A 50 -3.06 13.91 16.91
CA THR A 50 -3.08 13.64 15.48
C THR A 50 -1.93 14.33 14.76
N GLU A 51 -1.48 15.50 15.24
CA GLU A 51 -0.26 16.13 14.71
C GLU A 51 0.97 15.25 14.98
N ALA A 52 1.07 14.67 16.18
CA ALA A 52 2.11 13.70 16.50
C ALA A 52 2.08 12.49 15.55
N LEU A 53 0.90 11.97 15.23
CA LEU A 53 0.72 10.88 14.26
C LEU A 53 1.16 11.29 12.85
N ILE A 54 0.73 12.45 12.36
CA ILE A 54 1.11 12.96 11.03
C ILE A 54 2.63 13.12 10.93
N ASN A 55 3.26 13.68 11.95
CA ASN A 55 4.71 13.84 12.01
C ASN A 55 5.43 12.49 11.99
N ALA A 56 4.90 11.48 12.67
CA ALA A 56 5.45 10.12 12.61
C ALA A 56 5.34 9.49 11.21
N THR A 57 4.40 9.94 10.37
CA THR A 57 4.23 9.43 8.99
C THR A 57 5.01 10.20 7.93
N ASN A 58 5.34 11.48 8.14
CA ASN A 58 5.98 12.35 7.14
C ASN A 58 7.40 11.93 6.72
N GLY A 59 8.05 11.03 7.46
CA GLY A 59 9.40 10.51 7.19
C GLY A 59 9.45 9.01 6.87
N LEU A 60 8.30 8.34 6.76
CA LEU A 60 8.26 6.96 6.33
C LEU A 60 8.55 6.92 4.83
N ASP A 61 9.80 6.65 4.47
CA ASP A 61 10.12 6.16 3.14
C ASP A 61 9.48 4.78 3.03
N VAL A 62 8.28 4.74 2.44
CA VAL A 62 7.64 3.46 2.12
C VAL A 62 8.48 2.94 0.98
N PRO A 63 9.35 1.93 1.22
CA PRO A 63 10.22 1.46 0.17
C PRO A 63 9.33 1.17 -1.03
N ALA A 64 9.70 1.70 -2.20
CA ALA A 64 9.14 1.24 -3.45
C ALA A 64 9.44 -0.26 -3.49
N LEU A 65 8.50 -1.06 -2.98
CA LEU A 65 8.65 -2.50 -2.84
C LEU A 65 9.05 -3.00 -4.22
N ALA A 66 10.25 -3.58 -4.23
CA ALA A 66 11.14 -3.63 -5.37
C ALA A 66 10.40 -4.06 -6.64
N SER A 67 10.82 -3.46 -7.75
CA SER A 67 10.69 -4.02 -9.09
C SER A 67 10.87 -5.54 -9.01
N ALA A 68 9.78 -6.29 -9.01
CA ALA A 68 9.87 -7.71 -9.25
C ALA A 68 10.47 -7.82 -10.65
N GLU A 69 11.71 -8.31 -10.75
CA GLU A 69 12.24 -8.76 -12.02
C GLU A 69 11.17 -9.62 -12.69
N LEU A 70 10.91 -9.34 -13.97
CA LEU A 70 10.05 -10.19 -14.77
C LEU A 70 10.57 -11.62 -14.65
N VAL A 71 9.80 -12.49 -13.98
CA VAL A 71 10.00 -13.93 -14.08
C VAL A 71 9.70 -14.28 -15.54
N PRO A 72 10.67 -14.73 -16.35
CA PRO A 72 10.41 -15.10 -17.73
C PRO A 72 9.42 -16.27 -17.78
N ALA A 73 8.56 -16.22 -18.80
CA ALA A 73 7.48 -17.19 -19.05
C ALA A 73 7.99 -18.60 -19.34
#